data_AF-A0A524Q629-F1
#
_entry.id   AF-A0A524Q629-F1
#
_cell.length_a   1.000
_cell.length_b   1.000
_cell.length_c   1.000
_cell.angle_alpha   90.00
_cell.angle_beta   90.00
_cell.angle_gamma   90.00
#
_symmetry.space_group_name_H-M   'P 1'
#
loop_
_entity.id
_entity.type
_entity.pdbx_description
1 polymer ?
#
loop_
_entity_poly.entity_id
_entity_poly.type
_entity_poly.pdbx_seq_one_letter_code
_entity_poly.pdbx_strand_id
1 'polypeptide(L)'
;MKTLRLVLSILAWPFLLVGGTLLAYLWPLVIWLFSERLRFSISEGDLFEVSSPLRVFILTHWEAPYTGGFKCKLPVGVYLRAVTTAPKGSRGCRFVPAEPSEFLTQFVPQKERTSPQFSGVSLPLSTRAIRRHLQRGQAV
;
A
#
# COMPACT_ATOMS: atom_id res chain seq x y z
N MET A 1 22.85 51.94 26.58
CA MET A 1 22.56 50.89 25.55
C MET A 1 21.27 50.12 25.87
N LYS A 2 20.08 50.77 25.84
CA LYS A 2 18.78 50.10 26.10
C LYS A 2 17.71 50.34 25.02
N THR A 3 17.96 51.24 24.06
CA THR A 3 16.98 51.65 23.04
C THR A 3 17.02 50.83 21.76
N LEU A 4 18.07 50.02 21.53
CA LEU A 4 18.23 49.26 20.28
C LEU A 4 17.44 47.93 20.23
N ARG A 5 16.96 47.42 21.38
CA ARG A 5 16.19 46.15 21.42
C ARG A 5 14.71 46.29 21.08
N LEU A 6 14.16 47.50 21.09
CA LEU A 6 12.71 47.72 20.88
C LEU A 6 12.33 47.88 19.40
N VAL A 7 13.27 48.32 18.55
CA VAL A 7 13.00 48.56 17.11
C VAL A 7 12.99 47.26 16.30
N LEU A 8 13.75 46.23 16.70
CA LEU A 8 13.73 44.92 16.03
C LEU A 8 12.45 44.10 16.31
N SER A 9 11.68 44.43 17.35
CA SER A 9 10.43 43.73 17.68
C SER A 9 9.25 44.14 16.80
N ILE A 10 9.28 45.35 16.22
CA ILE A 10 8.12 45.91 15.51
C ILE A 10 8.19 45.61 14.00
N LEU A 11 9.41 45.38 13.46
CA LEU A 11 9.62 45.07 12.04
C LEU A 11 9.48 43.57 11.70
N ALA A 12 9.43 42.67 12.69
CA ALA A 12 9.28 41.23 12.46
C ALA A 12 7.81 40.78 12.31
N TRP A 13 6.83 41.57 12.78
CA TRP A 13 5.41 41.23 12.70
C TRP A 13 4.78 41.27 11.30
N PRO A 14 5.09 42.21 10.39
CA PRO A 14 4.48 42.18 9.06
C PRO A 14 4.96 40.99 8.21
N PHE A 15 6.17 40.47 8.43
CA PHE A 15 6.66 39.27 7.73
C PHE A 15 5.93 37.98 8.16
N LEU A 16 5.51 37.88 9.43
CA LEU A 16 4.67 36.78 9.92
C LEU A 16 3.23 36.85 9.37
N LEU A 17 2.69 38.05 9.17
CA LEU A 17 1.34 38.25 8.63
C LEU A 17 1.25 38.04 7.11
N VAL A 18 2.26 38.49 6.35
CA VAL A 18 2.30 38.27 4.88
C VAL A 18 2.68 36.83 4.54
N GLY A 19 3.58 36.20 5.32
CA GLY A 19 3.90 34.78 5.15
C GLY A 19 2.72 33.86 5.49
N GLY A 20 1.95 34.20 6.53
CA GLY A 20 0.78 33.42 6.96
C GLY A 20 -0.38 33.44 5.97
N THR A 21 -0.67 34.59 5.35
CA THR A 21 -1.75 34.69 4.35
C THR A 21 -1.40 33.96 3.06
N LEU A 22 -0.14 34.07 2.58
CA LEU A 22 0.30 33.33 1.40
C LEU A 22 0.25 31.80 1.64
N LEU A 23 0.66 31.34 2.83
CA LEU A 23 0.52 29.94 3.21
C LEU A 23 -0.94 29.49 3.25
N ALA A 24 -1.85 30.31 3.81
CA ALA A 24 -3.27 29.98 3.89
C ALA A 24 -3.93 29.84 2.51
N TYR A 25 -3.54 30.68 1.54
CA TYR A 25 -4.01 30.57 0.15
C TYR A 25 -3.40 29.38 -0.60
N LEU A 26 -2.15 29.02 -0.30
CA LEU A 26 -1.48 27.88 -0.93
C LEU A 26 -1.80 26.54 -0.25
N TRP A 27 -2.27 26.51 1.00
CA TRP A 27 -2.54 25.30 1.76
C TRP A 27 -3.57 24.37 1.11
N PRO A 28 -4.69 24.84 0.54
CA PRO A 28 -5.62 23.99 -0.20
C PRO A 28 -4.98 23.37 -1.45
N LEU A 29 -4.12 24.10 -2.17
CA LEU A 29 -3.39 23.59 -3.33
C LEU A 29 -2.38 22.52 -2.90
N VAL A 30 -1.68 22.75 -1.78
CA VAL A 30 -0.77 21.76 -1.17
C VAL A 30 -1.55 20.51 -0.78
N ILE A 31 -2.66 20.63 -0.02
CA ILE A 31 -3.52 19.50 0.32
C ILE A 31 -4.01 18.79 -0.93
N TRP A 32 -4.45 19.52 -1.95
CA TRP A 32 -4.94 18.96 -3.20
C TRP A 32 -3.84 18.16 -3.94
N LEU A 33 -2.64 18.73 -4.09
CA LEU A 33 -1.46 18.06 -4.66
C LEU A 33 -1.05 16.81 -3.87
N PHE A 34 -1.19 16.83 -2.54
CA PHE A 34 -0.95 15.65 -1.71
C PHE A 34 -2.15 14.68 -1.69
N SER A 35 -3.35 15.13 -2.04
CA SER A 35 -4.58 14.33 -2.03
C SER A 35 -4.69 13.39 -3.23
N GLU A 36 -4.10 13.73 -4.37
CA GLU A 36 -4.09 12.84 -5.54
C GLU A 36 -3.24 11.59 -5.28
N ARG A 37 -2.18 11.72 -4.46
CA ARG A 37 -1.43 10.57 -3.89
C ARG A 37 -2.27 9.67 -2.98
N LEU A 38 -3.49 10.07 -2.61
CA LEU A 38 -4.39 9.30 -1.74
C LEU A 38 -5.43 8.48 -2.51
N ARG A 39 -5.59 8.68 -3.83
CA ARG A 39 -6.60 7.96 -4.63
C ARG A 39 -6.10 6.64 -5.22
N PHE A 40 -5.43 5.83 -4.39
CA PHE A 40 -5.19 4.45 -4.77
C PHE A 40 -6.45 3.63 -4.45
N SER A 41 -7.38 3.54 -5.39
CA SER A 41 -8.51 2.60 -5.32
C SER A 41 -8.05 1.23 -5.81
N ILE A 42 -8.52 0.18 -5.16
CA ILE A 42 -8.38 -1.21 -5.60
C ILE A 42 -9.78 -1.76 -5.64
N SER A 43 -10.21 -2.18 -6.83
CA SER A 43 -11.48 -2.85 -7.03
C SER A 43 -11.27 -4.36 -6.98
N GLU A 44 -12.30 -5.07 -6.56
CA GLU A 44 -12.34 -6.53 -6.71
C GLU A 44 -12.13 -6.92 -8.17
N GLY A 45 -11.31 -7.95 -8.40
CA GLY A 45 -10.96 -8.42 -9.74
C GLY A 45 -9.81 -7.67 -10.41
N ASP A 46 -9.37 -6.51 -9.89
CA ASP A 46 -8.21 -5.80 -10.43
C ASP A 46 -6.99 -6.74 -10.45
N LEU A 47 -6.31 -6.80 -11.61
CA LEU A 47 -5.08 -7.55 -11.80
C LEU A 47 -3.85 -6.66 -11.58
N PHE A 48 -2.86 -7.21 -10.90
CA PHE A 48 -1.61 -6.54 -10.59
C PHE A 48 -0.43 -7.45 -10.88
N GLU A 49 0.54 -6.92 -11.60
CA GLU A 49 1.83 -7.57 -11.83
C GLU A 49 2.83 -7.14 -10.75
N VAL A 50 3.60 -8.08 -10.22
CA VAL A 50 4.74 -7.78 -9.36
C VAL A 50 5.84 -7.13 -10.19
N SER A 51 6.08 -5.83 -10.01
CA SER A 51 7.06 -5.04 -10.76
C SER A 51 8.46 -5.05 -10.14
N SER A 52 8.57 -5.41 -8.86
CA SER A 52 9.86 -5.62 -8.19
C SER A 52 9.74 -6.72 -7.13
N PRO A 53 10.81 -7.45 -6.82
CA PRO A 53 10.70 -8.62 -5.96
C PRO A 53 10.13 -8.30 -4.57
N LEU A 54 9.05 -8.99 -4.22
CA LEU A 54 8.23 -8.66 -3.06
C LEU A 54 8.29 -9.77 -2.01
N ARG A 55 8.72 -9.43 -0.78
CA ARG A 55 8.62 -10.36 0.35
C ARG A 55 7.20 -10.34 0.89
N VAL A 56 6.57 -11.51 0.93
CA VAL A 56 5.18 -11.67 1.38
C VAL A 56 5.09 -12.74 2.45
N PHE A 57 4.04 -12.64 3.26
CA PHE A 57 3.57 -13.74 4.09
C PHE A 57 2.30 -14.29 3.45
N ILE A 58 2.32 -15.56 3.05
CA ILE A 58 1.20 -16.23 2.40
C ILE A 58 0.46 -17.04 3.45
N LEU A 59 -0.84 -16.83 3.52
CA LEU A 59 -1.74 -17.60 4.36
C LEU A 59 -2.28 -18.79 3.54
N THR A 60 -2.18 -20.00 4.09
CA THR A 60 -2.57 -21.25 3.43
C THR A 60 -3.91 -21.81 3.92
N HIS A 61 -4.56 -21.11 4.87
CA HIS A 61 -5.81 -21.51 5.53
C HIS A 61 -6.74 -20.32 5.67
N TRP A 62 -8.03 -20.52 5.40
CA TRP A 62 -9.02 -19.43 5.48
C TRP A 62 -10.08 -19.55 6.58
N GLU A 63 -10.15 -20.68 7.30
CA GLU A 63 -11.29 -20.97 8.19
C GLU A 63 -10.93 -21.26 9.67
N ALA A 64 -9.68 -21.11 10.11
CA ALA A 64 -9.31 -21.43 11.49
C ALA A 64 -8.50 -20.31 12.19
N PRO A 65 -8.67 -20.13 13.52
CA PRO A 65 -7.90 -19.18 14.35
C PRO A 65 -6.39 -19.49 14.38
N TYR A 66 -5.97 -20.64 13.84
CA TYR A 66 -4.58 -20.97 13.57
C TYR A 66 -4.27 -20.71 12.09
N THR A 67 -3.82 -19.49 11.78
CA THR A 67 -3.40 -19.14 10.41
C THR A 67 -1.98 -19.63 10.19
N GLY A 68 -1.85 -20.89 9.77
CA GLY A 68 -0.63 -21.38 9.12
C GLY A 68 -0.30 -20.54 7.88
N GLY A 69 0.96 -20.60 7.47
CA GLY A 69 1.46 -19.80 6.38
C GLY A 69 2.98 -19.79 6.35
N PHE A 70 3.51 -19.18 5.31
CA PHE A 70 4.95 -19.14 5.09
C PHE A 70 5.37 -17.83 4.46
N LYS A 71 6.64 -17.46 4.68
CA LYS A 71 7.25 -16.30 4.04
C LYS A 71 7.88 -16.75 2.73
N CYS A 72 7.61 -16.03 1.65
CA CYS A 72 8.33 -16.22 0.39
C CYS A 72 8.64 -14.86 -0.25
N LYS A 73 9.49 -14.91 -1.28
CA LYS A 73 9.81 -13.75 -2.12
C LYS A 73 9.21 -14.00 -3.49
N LEU A 74 8.22 -13.20 -3.85
CA LEU A 74 7.62 -13.24 -5.18
C LEU A 74 8.59 -12.60 -6.19
N PRO A 75 8.90 -13.29 -7.31
CA PRO A 75 9.66 -12.71 -8.40
C PRO A 75 8.82 -11.69 -9.19
N VAL A 76 9.49 -10.92 -10.04
CA VAL A 76 8.84 -10.01 -10.99
C VAL A 76 8.04 -10.83 -12.01
N GLY A 77 6.92 -10.29 -12.48
CA GLY A 77 6.06 -10.94 -13.48
C GLY A 77 4.96 -11.84 -12.90
N VAL A 78 4.91 -12.04 -11.59
CA VAL A 78 3.79 -12.76 -10.95
C VAL A 78 2.54 -11.88 -10.96
N TYR A 79 1.43 -12.44 -11.43
CA TYR A 79 0.13 -11.77 -11.43
C TYR A 79 -0.70 -12.11 -10.19
N LEU A 80 -1.25 -11.09 -9.57
CA LEU A 80 -2.10 -11.16 -8.39
C LEU A 80 -3.44 -10.50 -8.69
N ARG A 81 -4.53 -11.12 -8.24
CA ARG A 81 -5.90 -10.61 -8.37
C ARG A 81 -6.40 -10.12 -7.01
N ALA A 82 -6.95 -8.91 -6.95
CA ALA A 82 -7.61 -8.41 -5.76
C ALA A 82 -8.92 -9.18 -5.52
N VAL A 83 -9.10 -9.72 -4.31
CA VAL A 83 -10.29 -10.52 -3.95
C VAL A 83 -11.42 -9.65 -3.44
N THR A 84 -11.10 -8.48 -2.90
CA THR A 84 -12.11 -7.56 -2.35
C THR A 84 -11.79 -6.13 -2.73
N THR A 85 -12.83 -5.35 -2.95
CA THR A 85 -12.69 -3.90 -3.10
C THR A 85 -12.19 -3.31 -1.78
N ALA A 86 -11.03 -2.65 -1.83
CA ALA A 86 -10.43 -2.09 -0.62
C ALA A 86 -11.25 -0.87 -0.15
N PRO A 87 -11.77 -0.85 1.10
CA PRO A 87 -12.46 0.31 1.63
C PRO A 87 -11.57 1.56 1.58
N LYS A 88 -12.19 2.73 1.42
CA LYS A 88 -11.47 4.00 1.43
C LYS A 88 -10.66 4.13 2.73
N GLY A 89 -9.35 4.38 2.61
CA GLY A 89 -8.45 4.47 3.76
C GLY A 89 -7.92 3.13 4.29
N SER A 90 -8.22 2.01 3.64
CA SER A 90 -7.66 0.71 4.02
C SER A 90 -6.14 0.71 3.99
N ARG A 91 -5.55 0.02 4.97
CA ARG A 91 -4.10 -0.19 5.08
C ARG A 91 -3.59 -1.36 4.23
N GLY A 92 -4.49 -2.11 3.60
CA GLY A 92 -4.14 -3.22 2.73
C GLY A 92 -5.32 -3.78 1.95
N CYS A 93 -5.02 -4.80 1.14
CA CYS A 93 -5.99 -5.55 0.37
C CYS A 93 -5.56 -7.01 0.32
N ARG A 94 -6.54 -7.91 0.17
CA ARG A 94 -6.32 -9.33 0.01
C ARG A 94 -6.16 -9.65 -1.47
N PHE A 95 -5.11 -10.39 -1.79
CA PHE A 95 -4.85 -10.90 -3.13
C PHE A 95 -4.85 -12.42 -3.16
N VAL A 96 -5.14 -12.96 -4.34
CA VAL A 96 -4.88 -14.35 -4.72
C VAL A 96 -4.01 -14.36 -5.98
N PRO A 97 -3.25 -15.42 -6.26
CA PRO A 97 -2.59 -15.56 -7.55
C PRO A 97 -3.61 -15.55 -8.69
N ALA A 98 -3.28 -14.92 -9.81
CA ALA A 98 -4.12 -14.96 -10.99
C ALA A 98 -4.24 -16.40 -11.55
N GLU A 99 -3.14 -17.16 -11.48
CA GLU A 99 -3.04 -18.58 -11.86
C GLU A 99 -2.74 -19.46 -10.63
N PRO A 100 -3.75 -19.95 -9.90
CA PRO A 100 -3.54 -20.67 -8.65
C PRO A 100 -2.73 -21.95 -8.82
N SER A 101 -3.01 -22.79 -9.82
CA SER A 101 -2.37 -24.11 -10.00
C SER A 101 -0.84 -24.01 -10.17
N GLU A 102 -0.38 -23.10 -11.03
CA GLU A 102 1.04 -22.84 -11.26
C GLU A 102 1.70 -22.26 -10.00
N PHE A 103 1.04 -21.29 -9.39
CA PHE A 103 1.54 -20.64 -8.18
C PHE A 103 1.73 -21.63 -7.02
N LEU A 104 0.75 -22.52 -6.81
CA LEU A 104 0.83 -23.56 -5.77
C LEU A 104 2.03 -24.47 -5.98
N THR A 105 2.33 -24.85 -7.22
CA THR A 105 3.44 -25.75 -7.53
C THR A 105 4.80 -25.08 -7.34
N GLN A 106 4.92 -23.80 -7.73
CA GLN A 106 6.17 -23.06 -7.70
C GLN A 106 6.53 -22.51 -6.32
N PHE A 107 5.55 -21.98 -5.58
CA PHE A 107 5.81 -21.17 -4.39
C PHE A 107 5.37 -21.81 -3.08
N VAL A 108 4.39 -22.72 -3.09
CA VAL A 108 3.85 -23.30 -1.85
C VAL A 108 4.61 -24.58 -1.50
N PRO A 109 5.29 -24.62 -0.33
CA PRO A 109 5.99 -25.81 0.12
C PRO A 109 5.07 -27.03 0.13
N GLN A 110 5.60 -28.21 -0.22
CA GLN A 110 4.79 -29.44 -0.26
C GLN A 110 4.12 -29.73 1.09
N LYS A 111 4.83 -29.49 2.20
CA LYS A 111 4.30 -29.64 3.58
C LYS A 111 3.02 -28.83 3.81
N GLU A 112 2.94 -27.62 3.26
CA GLU A 112 1.76 -26.77 3.36
C GLU A 112 0.62 -27.31 2.49
N ARG A 113 0.93 -27.74 1.26
CA ARG A 113 -0.06 -28.28 0.29
C ARG A 113 -0.71 -29.58 0.73
N THR A 114 0.04 -30.43 1.43
CA THR A 114 -0.47 -31.72 1.93
C THR A 114 -1.12 -31.62 3.30
N SER A 115 -1.16 -30.43 3.91
CA SER A 115 -1.84 -30.24 5.19
C SER A 115 -3.34 -30.48 5.00
N PRO A 116 -4.01 -31.24 5.90
CA PRO A 116 -5.46 -31.45 5.83
C PRO A 116 -6.25 -30.15 6.00
N GLN A 117 -5.61 -29.08 6.47
CA GLN A 117 -6.21 -27.77 6.64
C GLN A 117 -6.09 -26.90 5.37
N PHE A 118 -5.29 -27.30 4.38
CA PHE A 118 -4.99 -26.49 3.21
C PHE A 118 -6.25 -26.22 2.38
N SER A 119 -6.62 -24.95 2.25
CA SER A 119 -7.84 -24.53 1.51
C SER A 119 -7.56 -23.49 0.41
N GLY A 120 -6.28 -23.22 0.13
CA GLY A 120 -5.85 -22.30 -0.91
C GLY A 120 -4.76 -21.36 -0.41
N VAL A 121 -4.62 -20.22 -1.09
CA VAL A 121 -3.63 -19.20 -0.73
C VAL A 121 -4.28 -17.83 -0.67
N SER A 122 -3.86 -17.04 0.31
CA SER A 122 -4.26 -15.65 0.45
C SER A 122 -3.04 -14.80 0.78
N LEU A 123 -2.91 -13.69 0.07
CA LEU A 123 -1.79 -12.76 0.19
C LEU A 123 -2.32 -11.40 0.70
N PRO A 124 -2.35 -11.18 2.02
CA PRO A 124 -2.65 -9.86 2.56
C PRO A 124 -1.47 -8.92 2.29
N LEU A 125 -1.69 -7.90 1.46
CA LEU A 125 -0.66 -6.91 1.13
C LEU A 125 -1.03 -5.54 1.67
N SER A 126 -0.04 -4.85 2.26
CA SER A 126 -0.22 -3.48 2.70
C SER A 126 -0.28 -2.51 1.52
N THR A 127 -1.00 -1.40 1.65
CA THR A 127 -1.07 -0.33 0.65
C THR A 127 0.32 0.20 0.28
N ARG A 128 1.26 0.20 1.23
CA ARG A 128 2.67 0.57 0.99
C ARG A 128 3.39 -0.44 0.10
N ALA A 129 3.18 -1.75 0.33
CA ALA A 129 3.77 -2.80 -0.49
C ALA A 129 3.20 -2.76 -1.91
N ILE A 130 1.87 -2.64 -2.02
CA ILE A 130 1.16 -2.56 -3.30
C ILE A 130 1.71 -1.40 -4.15
N ARG A 131 1.78 -0.18 -3.59
CA ARG A 131 2.28 1.00 -4.32
C ARG A 131 3.74 0.91 -4.75
N ARG A 132 4.57 0.14 -4.05
CA ARG A 132 6.01 0.04 -4.31
C ARG A 132 6.37 -1.09 -5.26
N HIS A 133 5.62 -2.18 -5.19
CA HIS A 133 6.01 -3.45 -5.79
C HIS A 133 5.00 -4.00 -6.79
N LEU A 134 3.82 -3.40 -6.90
CA LEU A 134 2.79 -3.83 -7.84
C LEU A 134 2.51 -2.73 -8.86
N GLN A 135 2.27 -3.14 -10.10
CA GLN A 135 1.74 -2.30 -11.17
C GLN A 135 0.40 -2.90 -11.62
N ARG A 136 -0.56 -2.05 -11.99
CA ARG A 136 -1.83 -2.54 -12.54
C ARG A 136 -1.52 -3.23 -13.88
N GLY A 137 -1.83 -4.52 -13.97
CA GLY A 137 -1.70 -5.28 -15.20
C GLY A 137 -2.91 -5.08 -16.09
N GLN A 138 -2.74 -5.23 -17.40
CA GLN A 138 -3.88 -5.44 -18.30
C GLN A 138 -4.25 -6.92 -18.23
N ALA A 139 -5.55 -7.21 -18.14
CA ALA A 139 -6.03 -8.58 -18.35
C ALA A 139 -5.65 -8.97 -19.78
N VAL A 140 -4.80 -9.99 -19.93
CA VAL A 140 -4.50 -10.62 -21.22
C VAL A 140 -5.67 -11.52 -21.60
#